data_AF-A0A9P8L5R1-F1
#
_entry.id   AF-A0A9P8L5R1-F1
#
_cell.length_a   1.000
_cell.length_b   1.000
_cell.length_c   1.000
_cell.angle_alpha   90.00
_cell.angle_beta   90.00
_cell.angle_gamma   90.00
#
_symmetry.space_group_name_H-M   'P 1'
#
loop_
_entity.id
_entity.type
_entity.pdbx_description
1 polymer ?
#
loop_
_entity_poly.entity_id
_entity_poly.type
_entity_poly.pdbx_seq_one_letter_code
_entity_poly.pdbx_strand_id
1 'polypeptide(L)'
;MYNGSCDLHEPQTEEWLIHPLEYDGWLGGDEKFLWLYEIPGSGKAVLASFVIEEVKKFCSTSGFVGTGWAYYYFWYKREKGEAPQFLRWVINRLCGRSKYIPAKVHAIYNDGGEPTTSLMGALAAILERFQRVCLVLDAR
;
A
#
# COMPACT_ATOMS: atom_id res chain seq x y z
N MET A 1 9.75 -18.35 39.67
CA MET A 1 10.77 -18.73 38.67
C MET A 1 10.39 -18.04 37.36
N TYR A 2 11.15 -17.00 37.03
CA TYR A 2 11.03 -16.17 35.84
C TYR A 2 11.78 -16.85 34.67
N ASN A 3 11.21 -16.78 33.47
CA ASN A 3 11.90 -16.81 32.17
C ASN A 3 10.81 -16.41 31.14
N GLY A 4 10.76 -15.20 30.61
CA GLY A 4 11.86 -14.47 29.98
C GLY A 4 11.66 -14.56 28.46
N SER A 5 10.66 -13.84 27.91
CA SER A 5 10.40 -13.72 26.47
C SER A 5 9.72 -12.38 26.16
N CYS A 6 10.24 -11.30 26.74
CA CYS A 6 9.88 -9.93 26.36
C CYS A 6 11.07 -9.08 25.91
N ASP A 7 12.29 -9.64 25.83
CA ASP A 7 13.51 -8.87 25.54
C ASP A 7 14.27 -9.40 24.31
N LEU A 8 13.59 -9.43 23.16
CA LEU A 8 14.25 -9.47 21.85
C LEU A 8 13.62 -8.41 20.95
N HIS A 9 13.58 -7.18 21.44
CA HIS A 9 13.64 -6.02 20.54
C HIS A 9 15.12 -5.67 20.43
N GLU A 10 15.84 -6.34 19.52
CA GLU A 10 17.18 -5.89 19.16
C GLU A 10 17.04 -4.60 18.34
N PRO A 11 17.54 -3.45 18.83
CA PRO A 11 17.39 -2.16 18.14
C PRO A 11 18.26 -2.04 16.87
N GLN A 12 18.85 -3.14 16.39
CA GLN A 12 19.76 -3.19 15.24
C GLN A 12 19.29 -4.14 14.14
N THR A 13 18.10 -4.73 14.27
CA THR A 13 17.54 -5.62 13.23
C THR A 13 16.62 -4.91 12.23
N GLU A 14 16.68 -3.58 12.12
CA GLU A 14 15.84 -2.82 11.17
C GLU A 14 16.62 -2.22 9.99
N GLU A 15 17.95 -2.23 10.00
CA GLU A 15 18.79 -1.63 8.94
C GLU A 15 19.04 -2.54 7.73
N TRP A 16 18.79 -3.85 7.82
CA TRP A 16 19.27 -4.82 6.81
C TRP A 16 18.31 -5.10 5.65
N LEU A 17 17.15 -4.43 5.58
CA LEU A 17 16.15 -4.77 4.54
C LEU A 17 15.69 -3.63 3.65
N ILE A 18 16.05 -2.39 3.98
CA ILE A 18 15.68 -1.25 3.18
C ILE A 18 16.94 -0.41 3.02
N HIS A 19 17.46 -0.30 1.80
CA HIS A 19 18.51 0.67 1.51
C HIS A 19 17.96 2.06 1.92
N PRO A 20 18.47 2.70 3.00
CA PRO A 20 17.79 3.83 3.61
C PRO A 20 17.59 4.99 2.62
N LEU A 21 18.56 5.17 1.71
CA LEU A 21 18.50 6.16 0.64
C LEU A 21 17.38 5.88 -0.37
N GLU A 22 17.15 4.62 -0.76
CA GLU A 22 16.08 4.24 -1.69
C GLU A 22 14.72 4.35 -1.02
N TYR A 23 14.64 4.01 0.27
CA TYR A 23 13.44 4.17 1.08
C TYR A 23 13.03 5.63 1.23
N ASP A 24 13.98 6.46 1.67
CA ASP A 24 13.75 7.87 1.91
C ASP A 24 13.45 8.59 0.59
N GLY A 25 14.12 8.21 -0.50
CA GLY A 25 13.81 8.68 -1.85
C GLY A 25 12.40 8.29 -2.30
N TRP A 26 11.97 7.06 -2.04
CA TRP A 26 10.62 6.61 -2.36
C TRP A 26 9.54 7.30 -1.52
N LEU A 27 9.75 7.40 -0.20
CA LEU A 27 8.82 8.05 0.71
C LEU A 27 8.75 9.57 0.45
N GLY A 28 9.91 10.17 0.15
CA GLY A 28 10.10 11.55 -0.30
C GLY A 28 9.51 11.84 -1.68
N GLY A 29 9.28 10.79 -2.49
CA GLY A 29 8.65 10.85 -3.81
C GLY A 29 9.61 11.18 -4.96
N ASP A 30 10.92 11.16 -4.69
CA ASP A 30 11.96 11.21 -5.71
C ASP A 30 11.95 9.92 -6.53
N GLU A 31 11.70 8.79 -5.87
CA GLU A 31 11.54 7.48 -6.50
C GLU A 31 10.07 7.04 -6.52
N LYS A 32 9.60 6.53 -7.66
CA LYS A 32 8.20 6.09 -7.83
C LYS A 32 7.97 4.65 -7.39
N PHE A 33 9.01 3.83 -7.39
CA PHE A 33 8.93 2.40 -7.10
C PHE A 33 10.09 2.00 -6.20
N LEU A 34 9.78 1.19 -5.18
CA LEU A 34 10.75 0.54 -4.32
C LEU A 34 10.44 -0.96 -4.31
N TRP A 35 11.41 -1.77 -4.73
CA TRP A 35 11.28 -3.23 -4.75
C TRP A 35 12.09 -3.82 -3.60
N LEU A 36 11.39 -4.39 -2.63
CA LEU A 36 12.01 -5.07 -1.49
C LEU A 36 12.09 -6.57 -1.79
N TYR A 37 13.30 -7.05 -2.05
CA TYR A 37 13.56 -8.46 -2.28
C TYR A 37 14.05 -9.10 -0.98
N GLU A 38 13.41 -10.19 -0.59
CA GLU A 38 13.80 -10.95 0.59
C GLU A 38 13.94 -12.44 0.26
N ILE A 39 14.80 -13.13 1.01
CA ILE A 39 14.93 -14.59 0.97
C ILE A 39 13.64 -15.24 1.55
N PRO A 40 13.14 -16.36 1.02
CA PRO A 40 12.00 -17.06 1.64
C PRO A 40 12.26 -17.36 3.13
N GLY A 41 11.33 -16.99 4.01
CA GLY A 41 11.42 -17.25 5.46
C GLY A 41 12.03 -16.13 6.32
N SER A 42 12.47 -15.00 5.75
CA SER A 42 13.12 -13.90 6.50
C SER A 42 12.18 -12.92 7.21
N GLY A 43 10.86 -13.11 7.12
CA GLY A 43 9.91 -12.24 7.83
C GLY A 43 9.25 -11.13 6.99
N LYS A 44 9.16 -11.26 5.66
CA LYS A 44 8.34 -10.41 4.75
C LYS A 44 7.08 -9.78 5.33
N ALA A 45 6.30 -10.57 6.07
CA ALA A 45 5.07 -10.06 6.69
C ALA A 45 5.34 -8.97 7.76
N VAL A 46 6.41 -9.13 8.54
CA VAL A 46 6.90 -8.14 9.52
C VAL A 46 7.36 -6.88 8.78
N LEU A 47 8.19 -7.01 7.74
CA LEU A 47 8.62 -5.85 6.94
C LEU A 47 7.43 -5.12 6.30
N ALA A 48 6.54 -5.84 5.62
CA ALA A 48 5.35 -5.26 5.01
C ALA A 48 4.50 -4.52 6.05
N SER A 49 4.35 -5.09 7.26
CA SER A 49 3.64 -4.42 8.35
C SER A 49 4.33 -3.14 8.80
N PHE A 50 5.67 -3.16 8.93
CA PHE A 50 6.48 -1.99 9.27
C PHE A 50 6.31 -0.87 8.23
N VAL A 51 6.51 -1.19 6.94
CA VAL A 51 6.36 -0.21 5.84
C VAL A 51 4.94 0.37 5.80
N ILE A 52 3.91 -0.45 6.04
CA ILE A 52 2.53 0.03 6.10
C ILE A 52 2.35 1.04 7.25
N GLU A 53 2.87 0.75 8.44
CA GLU A 53 2.78 1.68 9.57
C GLU A 53 3.55 2.97 9.33
N GLU A 54 4.73 2.91 8.72
CA GLU A 54 5.50 4.09 8.37
C GLU A 54 4.79 4.95 7.31
N VAL A 55 4.22 4.34 6.26
CA VAL A 55 3.42 5.06 5.25
C VAL A 55 2.19 5.71 5.89
N LYS A 56 1.52 5.02 6.83
CA LYS A 56 0.38 5.58 7.58
C LYS A 56 0.81 6.80 8.39
N LYS A 57 1.90 6.70 9.13
CA LYS A 57 2.47 7.82 9.91
C LYS A 57 2.81 8.97 8.97
N PHE A 58 3.58 8.71 7.92
CA PHE A 58 3.93 9.71 6.91
C PHE A 58 2.68 10.45 6.39
N CYS A 59 1.67 9.74 5.92
CA CYS A 59 0.44 10.36 5.41
C CYS A 59 -0.44 11.05 6.49
N SER A 60 -0.21 10.80 7.78
CA SER A 60 -0.98 11.40 8.88
C SER A 60 -0.26 12.59 9.52
N THR A 61 1.07 12.56 9.56
CA THR A 61 1.92 13.53 10.26
C THR A 61 2.50 14.57 9.31
N SER A 62 2.76 14.19 8.06
CA SER A 62 3.24 15.15 7.09
C SER A 62 2.11 16.15 6.79
N GLY A 63 2.39 17.44 6.95
CA GLY A 63 1.47 18.52 6.57
C GLY A 63 1.16 18.58 5.07
N PHE A 64 1.45 17.51 4.29
CA PHE A 64 1.11 17.37 2.89
C PHE A 64 -0.40 17.16 2.75
N VAL A 65 -1.11 18.27 2.60
CA VAL A 65 -2.52 18.26 2.26
C VAL A 65 -2.72 17.46 0.97
N GLY A 66 -3.54 16.41 1.05
CA GLY A 66 -3.89 15.60 -0.12
C GLY A 66 -3.02 14.36 -0.35
N THR A 67 -2.40 13.78 0.68
CA THR A 67 -1.81 12.44 0.59
C THR A 67 -2.84 11.33 0.80
N GLY A 68 -2.76 10.26 0.01
CA GLY A 68 -3.53 9.04 0.14
C GLY A 68 -2.64 7.82 0.31
N TRP A 69 -3.19 6.73 0.85
CA TRP A 69 -2.46 5.48 0.94
C TRP A 69 -3.38 4.27 0.85
N ALA A 70 -2.85 3.18 0.32
CA ALA A 70 -3.48 1.86 0.37
C ALA A 70 -2.41 0.77 0.41
N TYR A 71 -2.79 -0.40 0.92
CA TYR A 71 -1.96 -1.61 0.86
C TYR A 71 -2.79 -2.77 0.34
N TYR A 72 -2.15 -3.73 -0.32
CA TYR A 72 -2.79 -4.95 -0.80
C TYR A 72 -1.87 -6.16 -0.65
N TYR A 73 -2.43 -7.28 -0.21
CA TYR A 73 -1.72 -8.55 -0.07
C TYR A 73 -2.15 -9.48 -1.21
N PHE A 74 -1.23 -9.78 -2.13
CA PHE A 74 -1.39 -10.80 -3.15
C PHE A 74 -1.12 -12.17 -2.56
N TRP A 75 -1.94 -13.14 -2.95
CA TRP A 75 -1.81 -14.52 -2.48
C TRP A 75 -1.53 -15.45 -3.65
N TYR A 76 -0.36 -16.08 -3.68
CA TYR A 76 0.12 -16.88 -4.82
C TYR A 76 -0.82 -18.03 -5.23
N LYS A 77 -1.66 -18.54 -4.32
CA LYS A 77 -2.60 -19.63 -4.64
C LYS A 77 -3.86 -19.17 -5.37
N ARG A 78 -4.07 -17.87 -5.55
CA ARG A 78 -5.21 -17.37 -6.31
C ARG A 78 -4.80 -17.33 -7.79
N GLU A 79 -5.52 -18.11 -8.59
CA GLU A 79 -5.32 -18.17 -10.04
C GLU A 79 -5.42 -16.79 -10.67
N LYS A 80 -4.85 -16.67 -11.89
CA LYS A 80 -4.87 -15.48 -12.75
C LYS A 80 -6.16 -14.67 -12.58
N GLY A 81 -6.06 -13.46 -12.05
CA GLY A 81 -7.22 -12.57 -11.96
C GLY A 81 -7.36 -11.70 -10.73
N GLU A 82 -6.34 -11.52 -9.87
CA GLU A 82 -6.47 -10.63 -8.69
C GLU A 82 -6.48 -9.13 -9.03
N ALA A 83 -6.14 -8.73 -10.26
CA ALA A 83 -6.03 -7.32 -10.65
C ALA A 83 -7.34 -6.52 -10.45
N PRO A 84 -8.54 -7.00 -10.84
CA PRO A 84 -9.78 -6.30 -10.55
C PRO A 84 -10.06 -6.16 -9.05
N GLN A 85 -9.75 -7.17 -8.22
CA GLN A 85 -9.95 -7.08 -6.78
C GLN A 85 -8.98 -6.08 -6.14
N PHE A 86 -7.72 -6.10 -6.56
CA PHE A 86 -6.73 -5.10 -6.19
C PHE A 86 -7.21 -3.68 -6.53
N LEU A 87 -7.63 -3.44 -7.78
CA LEU A 87 -8.10 -2.12 -8.21
C LEU A 87 -9.33 -1.67 -7.40
N ARG A 88 -10.34 -2.55 -7.22
CA ARG A 88 -11.53 -2.24 -6.40
C ARG A 88 -11.16 -1.89 -4.96
N TRP A 89 -10.21 -2.63 -4.38
CA TRP A 89 -9.73 -2.36 -3.03
C TRP A 89 -9.07 -0.99 -2.93
N VAL A 90 -8.13 -0.67 -3.81
CA VAL A 90 -7.43 0.62 -3.81
C VAL A 90 -8.43 1.76 -3.99
N ILE A 91 -9.32 1.66 -4.99
CA ILE A 91 -10.36 2.67 -5.23
C ILE A 91 -11.21 2.89 -3.98
N ASN A 92 -11.70 1.82 -3.35
CA ASN A 92 -12.51 1.92 -2.14
C ASN A 92 -11.75 2.63 -1.00
N ARG A 93 -10.48 2.28 -0.79
CA ARG A 93 -9.63 2.89 0.25
C ARG A 93 -9.37 4.37 0.01
N LEU A 94 -9.16 4.77 -1.24
CA LEU A 94 -8.93 6.17 -1.60
C LEU A 94 -10.21 7.01 -1.56
N CYS A 95 -11.35 6.47 -2.00
CA CYS A 95 -12.64 7.13 -1.84
C CYS A 95 -12.97 7.40 -0.37
N GLY A 96 -12.75 6.42 0.50
CA GLY A 96 -12.98 6.58 1.95
C GLY A 96 -12.09 7.65 2.59
N ARG A 97 -10.84 7.78 2.14
CA ARG A 97 -9.88 8.77 2.66
C ARG A 97 -10.17 10.18 2.20
N SER A 98 -10.50 10.34 0.92
CA SER A 98 -10.84 11.64 0.34
C SER A 98 -12.27 12.09 0.68
N LYS A 99 -13.12 11.18 1.20
CA LYS A 99 -14.57 11.36 1.34
C LYS A 99 -15.23 11.80 0.02
N TYR A 100 -14.68 11.32 -1.09
CA TYR A 100 -15.11 11.65 -2.44
C TYR A 100 -15.27 10.38 -3.26
N ILE A 101 -16.34 10.30 -4.04
CA ILE A 101 -16.61 9.18 -4.94
C ILE A 101 -16.70 9.75 -6.36
N PRO A 102 -15.76 9.42 -7.26
CA PRO A 102 -15.85 9.83 -8.65
C PRO A 102 -17.12 9.27 -9.32
N ALA A 103 -17.72 10.04 -10.24
CA ALA A 103 -18.88 9.58 -11.01
C ALA A 103 -18.62 8.25 -11.74
N LYS A 104 -17.38 8.04 -12.18
CA LYS A 104 -16.93 6.79 -12.81
C LYS A 104 -16.98 5.57 -11.87
N VAL A 105 -16.74 5.76 -10.57
CA VAL A 105 -16.91 4.71 -9.55
C VAL A 105 -18.39 4.39 -9.35
N HIS A 106 -19.25 5.41 -9.33
CA HIS A 106 -20.70 5.23 -9.23
C HIS A 106 -21.29 4.45 -10.42
N ALA A 107 -20.86 4.77 -11.65
CA ALA A 107 -21.30 4.05 -12.84
C ALA A 107 -20.96 2.54 -12.75
N ILE A 108 -19.70 2.22 -12.45
CA ILE A 108 -19.23 0.82 -12.32
C ILE A 108 -20.02 0.04 -11.26
N TYR A 109 -20.40 0.68 -10.15
CA TYR A 109 -21.18 0.04 -9.09
C TYR A 109 -22.61 -0.27 -9.55
N ASN A 110 -23.24 0.67 -10.26
CA ASN A 110 -24.62 0.52 -10.75
C ASN A 110 -24.73 -0.51 -11.89
N ASP A 111 -23.70 -0.64 -12.71
CA ASP A 111 -23.69 -1.52 -13.88
C ASP A 111 -23.35 -2.99 -13.56
N GLY A 112 -23.27 -3.36 -12.28
CA GLY A 112 -23.05 -4.76 -11.86
C GLY A 112 -21.61 -5.26 -11.98
N GLY A 113 -20.66 -4.36 -12.27
CA GLY A 113 -19.24 -4.65 -12.38
C GLY A 113 -18.74 -4.66 -13.82
N GLU A 114 -17.89 -3.68 -14.14
CA GLU A 114 -17.28 -3.52 -15.46
C GLU A 114 -15.90 -4.22 -15.57
N PRO A 115 -15.38 -4.42 -16.81
CA PRO A 115 -14.04 -4.92 -17.06
C PRO A 115 -12.93 -4.09 -16.39
N THR A 116 -11.74 -4.69 -16.25
CA THR A 116 -10.53 -4.08 -15.65
C THR A 116 -10.20 -2.70 -16.22
N THR A 117 -10.48 -2.48 -17.50
CA THR A 117 -10.27 -1.19 -18.20
C THR A 117 -11.07 -0.05 -17.56
N SER A 118 -12.30 -0.31 -17.15
CA SER A 118 -13.13 0.68 -16.46
C SER A 118 -12.62 0.98 -15.05
N LEU A 119 -12.16 -0.06 -14.33
CA LEU A 119 -11.53 0.10 -13.02
C LEU A 119 -10.25 0.95 -13.09
N MET A 120 -9.43 0.80 -14.13
CA MET A 120 -8.27 1.66 -14.35
C MET A 120 -8.67 3.12 -14.52
N GLY A 121 -9.73 3.38 -15.29
CA GLY A 121 -10.24 4.73 -15.45
C GLY A 121 -10.83 5.32 -14.16
N ALA A 122 -11.48 4.51 -13.35
CA ALA A 122 -11.98 4.92 -12.04
C ALA A 122 -10.83 5.17 -11.05
N LEU A 123 -9.77 4.36 -11.10
CA LEU A 123 -8.54 4.59 -10.33
C LEU A 123 -7.90 5.94 -10.71
N ALA A 124 -7.75 6.23 -12.00
CA ALA A 124 -7.23 7.51 -12.45
C ALA A 124 -8.05 8.70 -11.90
N ALA A 125 -9.38 8.62 -11.98
CA ALA A 125 -10.27 9.68 -11.51
C ALA A 125 -10.18 9.92 -9.99
N ILE A 126 -9.97 8.87 -9.18
CA ILE A 126 -9.78 9.06 -7.73
C ILE A 126 -8.38 9.57 -7.40
N LEU A 127 -7.35 9.16 -8.15
CA LEU A 127 -5.96 9.62 -7.96
C LEU A 127 -5.82 11.14 -8.17
N GLU A 128 -6.61 11.75 -9.06
CA GLU A 128 -6.64 13.22 -9.26
C GLU A 128 -7.00 14.02 -8.01
N ARG A 129 -7.57 13.39 -6.98
CA ARG A 129 -7.88 14.04 -5.69
C ARG A 129 -6.69 14.11 -4.74
N PHE A 130 -5.61 13.44 -5.07
CA PHE A 130 -4.43 13.31 -4.22
C PHE A 130 -3.23 13.93 -4.92
N GLN A 131 -2.43 14.68 -4.17
CA GLN A 131 -1.11 15.11 -4.63
C GLN A 131 -0.13 13.94 -4.67
N ARG A 132 -0.30 12.98 -3.77
CA ARG A 132 0.52 11.78 -3.67
C ARG A 132 -0.30 10.62 -3.14
N VAL A 133 -0.08 9.44 -3.71
CA VAL A 133 -0.63 8.18 -3.20
C VAL A 133 0.47 7.17 -3.01
N CYS A 134 0.63 6.67 -1.78
CA CYS A 134 1.55 5.58 -1.47
C CYS A 134 0.82 4.24 -1.54
N LEU A 135 1.34 3.31 -2.34
CA LEU A 135 0.79 1.96 -2.48
C LEU A 135 1.81 0.93 -2.00
N VAL A 136 1.42 0.09 -1.02
CA VAL A 136 2.25 -1.02 -0.55
C VAL A 136 1.66 -2.34 -1.06
N LEU A 137 2.42 -3.09 -1.85
CA LEU A 137 2.01 -4.36 -2.42
C LEU A 137 2.88 -5.48 -1.86
N ASP A 138 2.28 -6.40 -1.11
CA ASP A 138 2.97 -7.55 -0.55
C ASP A 138 2.52 -8.81 -1.31
N ALA A 139 3.45 -9.48 -1.97
CA ALA A 139 3.20 -10.71 -2.71
C ALA A 139 3.75 -11.91 -1.94
N ARG A 140 2.83 -12.74 -1.43
CA ARG A 140 3.12 -13.92 -0.62
C ARG A 140 2.85 -15.20 -1.37
#